data_AF-A0A4R6BIW3-F1
#
_entry.id   AF-A0A4R6BIW3-F1
#
_cell.length_a   1.000
_cell.length_b   1.000
_cell.length_c   1.000
_cell.angle_alpha   90.00
_cell.angle_beta   90.00
_cell.angle_gamma   90.00
#
_symmetry.space_group_name_H-M   'P 1'
#
loop_
_entity.id
_entity.type
_entity.pdbx_description
1 polymer ?
#
loop_
_entity_poly.entity_id
_entity_poly.type
_entity_poly.pdbx_seq_one_letter_code
_entity_poly.pdbx_strand_id
1 'polypeptide(L)'
;MMHCLGIIVVARSRYMKIKIYVLLLVSVLLTACGSSLKSDINDYKSQMKDVQLEEKKLVQYIDDLQLDQVDQLIGSEITDQKKQKLKEKEQEIESKVLPQLKVYEKKMNKVQVNNPEVKEVHNLYISNFDEKKGFIHDIHQYIKLYNDSIESNDEILGYTKIFEKNKETSENYAELAAENPAETNDYNKLTSVISRNNEELKTKVEELMNTSETSQRIGYIDDKLIPMINSHIKTLNQMHINALHTSHMRQAQIEIYYSLINYYKERKNAMKIEEQLQKLPVQSILTRAKSIKTVDDKYYQALKKLEER
;
A
#
# COMPACT_ATOMS: atom_id res chain seq x y z
N MET A 1 61.35 -57.57 55.16
CA MET A 1 61.11 -58.34 53.91
C MET A 1 59.60 -58.56 53.78
N MET A 2 58.90 -57.74 53.00
CA MET A 2 58.74 -57.81 51.53
C MET A 2 57.39 -58.40 51.03
N HIS A 3 56.32 -58.42 51.84
CA HIS A 3 54.99 -58.83 51.34
C HIS A 3 53.85 -57.80 51.41
N CYS A 4 54.00 -56.62 52.00
CA CYS A 4 52.92 -55.61 52.02
C CYS A 4 53.03 -54.47 51.00
N LEU A 5 54.14 -54.31 50.26
CA LEU A 5 54.29 -53.23 49.28
C LEU A 5 53.75 -53.57 47.87
N GLY A 6 53.57 -54.85 47.52
CA GLY A 6 53.18 -55.26 46.16
C GLY A 6 51.71 -55.00 45.81
N ILE A 7 50.80 -55.10 46.79
CA ILE A 7 49.35 -55.03 46.52
C ILE A 7 48.86 -53.57 46.42
N ILE A 8 49.44 -52.65 47.20
CA ILE A 8 49.06 -51.23 47.19
C ILE A 8 49.50 -50.53 45.89
N VAL A 9 50.65 -50.92 45.31
CA VAL A 9 51.15 -50.34 44.05
C VAL A 9 50.31 -50.77 42.85
N VAL A 10 49.85 -52.03 42.82
CA VAL A 10 49.02 -52.57 41.73
C VAL A 10 47.61 -51.98 41.74
N ALA A 11 47.02 -51.76 42.93
CA ALA A 11 45.70 -51.14 43.05
C ALA A 11 45.71 -49.64 42.67
N ARG A 12 46.72 -48.86 43.08
CA ARG A 12 46.89 -47.44 42.68
C ARG A 12 47.12 -47.28 41.18
N SER A 13 47.89 -48.19 40.57
CA SER A 13 48.16 -48.21 39.12
C SER A 13 46.91 -48.50 38.29
N ARG A 14 46.08 -49.45 38.71
CA ARG A 14 44.81 -49.75 38.02
C ARG A 14 43.78 -48.63 38.17
N TYR A 15 43.70 -47.99 39.36
CA TYR A 15 42.79 -46.86 39.59
C TYR A 15 43.19 -45.59 38.81
N MET A 16 44.50 -45.32 38.66
CA MET A 16 45.00 -44.24 37.79
C MET A 16 44.71 -44.51 36.30
N LYS A 17 44.89 -45.75 35.83
CA LYS A 17 44.58 -46.11 34.43
C LYS A 17 43.08 -45.96 34.12
N ILE A 18 42.19 -46.38 35.03
CA ILE A 18 40.74 -46.22 34.85
C ILE A 18 40.34 -44.73 34.84
N LYS A 19 40.92 -43.90 35.73
CA LYS A 19 40.69 -42.44 35.70
C LYS A 19 41.19 -41.78 34.42
N ILE A 20 42.32 -42.20 33.87
CA ILE A 20 42.85 -41.69 32.59
C ILE A 20 41.94 -42.10 31.42
N TYR A 21 41.43 -43.34 31.38
CA TYR A 21 40.49 -43.79 30.34
C TYR A 21 39.14 -43.06 30.40
N VAL A 22 38.62 -42.78 31.60
CA VAL A 22 37.39 -41.99 31.78
C VAL A 22 37.61 -40.52 31.39
N LEU A 23 38.77 -39.93 31.69
CA LEU A 23 39.11 -38.57 31.25
C LEU A 23 39.26 -38.46 29.73
N LEU A 24 39.83 -39.49 29.08
CA LEU A 24 39.99 -39.58 27.63
C LEU A 24 38.64 -39.75 26.90
N LEU A 25 37.72 -40.56 27.46
CA LEU A 25 36.35 -40.72 26.94
C LEU A 25 35.50 -39.44 27.07
N VAL A 26 35.68 -38.67 28.15
CA VAL A 26 35.01 -37.37 28.32
C VAL A 26 35.58 -36.31 27.37
N SER A 27 36.87 -36.36 27.02
CA SER A 27 37.45 -35.45 26.02
C SER A 27 37.00 -35.74 24.57
N VAL A 28 36.63 -36.98 24.24
CA VAL A 28 36.09 -37.35 22.91
C VAL A 28 34.62 -36.93 22.76
N LEU A 29 33.86 -36.86 23.86
CA LEU A 29 32.49 -36.35 23.85
C LEU A 29 32.43 -34.82 23.67
N LEU A 30 33.46 -34.09 24.10
CA LEU A 30 33.55 -32.62 23.92
C LEU A 30 33.98 -32.21 22.50
N THR A 31 34.68 -33.08 21.76
CA THR A 31 35.06 -32.81 20.36
C THR A 31 33.99 -33.23 19.35
N ALA A 32 33.05 -34.10 19.74
CA ALA A 32 31.94 -34.53 18.89
C ALA A 32 30.94 -33.39 18.59
N CYS A 33 30.64 -32.53 19.57
CA CYS A 33 29.74 -31.38 19.38
C CYS A 33 30.27 -30.34 18.36
N GLY A 34 31.59 -30.10 18.32
CA GLY A 34 32.19 -29.15 17.37
C GLY A 34 32.17 -29.64 15.91
N SER A 35 32.27 -30.96 15.71
CA SER A 35 32.20 -31.55 14.36
C SER A 35 30.77 -31.56 13.79
N SER A 36 29.75 -31.75 14.64
CA SER A 36 28.33 -31.68 14.22
C SER A 36 27.90 -30.25 13.91
N LEU A 37 28.26 -29.27 14.75
CA LEU A 37 27.86 -27.88 14.52
C LEU A 37 28.43 -27.33 13.21
N LYS A 38 29.71 -27.61 12.91
CA LYS A 38 30.32 -27.20 11.63
C LYS A 38 29.64 -27.83 10.43
N SER A 39 29.20 -29.09 10.54
CA SER A 39 28.43 -29.76 9.49
C SER A 39 27.06 -29.10 9.31
N ASP A 40 26.35 -28.81 10.40
CA ASP A 40 25.03 -28.16 10.40
C ASP A 40 25.09 -26.76 9.78
N ILE A 41 26.13 -25.98 10.09
CA ILE A 41 26.36 -24.65 9.49
C ILE A 41 26.60 -24.77 7.98
N ASN A 42 27.40 -25.75 7.54
CA ASN A 42 27.68 -25.94 6.11
C ASN A 42 26.44 -26.36 5.32
N ASP A 43 25.65 -27.28 5.88
CA ASP A 43 24.37 -27.67 5.27
C ASP A 43 23.40 -26.49 5.20
N TYR A 44 23.27 -25.74 6.30
CA TYR A 44 22.47 -24.51 6.32
C TYR A 44 22.89 -23.51 5.24
N LYS A 45 24.20 -23.22 5.12
CA LYS A 45 24.71 -22.31 4.08
C LYS A 45 24.45 -22.81 2.67
N SER A 46 24.53 -24.13 2.45
CA SER A 46 24.18 -24.76 1.18
C SER A 46 22.72 -24.52 0.82
N GLN A 47 21.81 -24.75 1.77
CA GLN A 47 20.37 -24.51 1.59
C GLN A 47 20.06 -23.01 1.37
N MET A 48 20.73 -22.12 2.10
CA MET A 48 20.53 -20.67 2.02
C MET A 48 21.04 -20.04 0.71
N LYS A 49 21.95 -20.69 -0.02
CA LYS A 49 22.51 -20.14 -1.27
C LYS A 49 21.41 -19.79 -2.28
N ASP A 50 20.43 -20.67 -2.43
CA ASP A 50 19.30 -20.47 -3.34
C ASP A 50 18.34 -19.40 -2.84
N VAL A 51 18.21 -19.24 -1.53
CA VAL A 51 17.39 -18.21 -0.88
C VAL A 51 18.01 -16.83 -1.09
N GLN A 52 19.30 -16.70 -0.79
CA GLN A 52 20.08 -15.47 -0.98
C GLN A 52 20.15 -15.03 -2.44
N LEU A 53 20.13 -15.98 -3.39
CA LEU A 53 20.05 -15.64 -4.81
C LEU A 53 18.71 -14.95 -5.15
N GLU A 54 17.58 -15.44 -4.60
CA GLU A 54 16.28 -14.82 -4.83
C GLU A 54 16.12 -13.48 -4.10
N GLU A 55 16.71 -13.36 -2.91
CA GLU A 55 16.82 -12.09 -2.19
C GLU A 55 17.61 -11.05 -3.01
N LYS A 56 18.76 -11.44 -3.58
CA LYS A 56 19.56 -10.53 -4.40
C LYS A 56 18.78 -9.99 -5.59
N LYS A 57 17.99 -10.85 -6.27
CA LYS A 57 17.10 -10.41 -7.36
C LYS A 57 16.03 -9.45 -6.86
N LEU A 58 15.43 -9.73 -5.71
CA LEU A 58 14.44 -8.84 -5.10
C LEU A 58 15.03 -7.46 -4.80
N VAL A 59 16.21 -7.42 -4.17
CA VAL A 59 16.92 -6.17 -3.86
C VAL A 59 17.25 -5.40 -5.14
N GLN A 60 17.68 -6.08 -6.20
CA GLN A 60 17.91 -5.44 -7.50
C GLN A 60 16.65 -4.77 -8.05
N TYR A 61 15.50 -5.47 -8.04
CA TYR A 61 14.25 -4.86 -8.48
C TYR A 61 13.82 -3.68 -7.60
N ILE A 62 14.03 -3.74 -6.29
CA ILE A 62 13.74 -2.62 -5.38
C ILE A 62 14.67 -1.43 -5.65
N ASP A 63 15.94 -1.69 -5.94
CA ASP A 63 16.92 -0.65 -6.25
C ASP A 63 16.61 0.05 -7.58
N ASP A 64 16.19 -0.72 -8.60
CA ASP A 64 15.78 -0.20 -9.91
C ASP A 64 14.56 0.72 -9.81
N LEU A 65 13.70 0.54 -8.80
CA LEU A 65 12.57 1.42 -8.54
C LEU A 65 12.97 2.81 -8.04
N GLN A 66 14.22 3.03 -7.60
CA GLN A 66 14.69 4.34 -7.10
C GLN A 66 13.73 4.97 -6.08
N LEU A 67 13.32 4.18 -5.08
CA LEU A 67 12.29 4.57 -4.11
C LEU A 67 12.66 5.79 -3.26
N ASP A 68 13.95 6.09 -3.15
CA ASP A 68 14.49 7.26 -2.48
C ASP A 68 14.18 8.59 -3.21
N GLN A 69 13.66 8.52 -4.44
CA GLN A 69 13.26 9.68 -5.25
C GLN A 69 11.73 9.80 -5.40
N VAL A 70 10.96 8.95 -4.73
CA VAL A 70 9.49 8.96 -4.82
C VAL A 70 8.89 10.27 -4.29
N ASP A 71 9.53 10.90 -3.31
CA ASP A 71 9.19 12.24 -2.81
C ASP A 71 9.28 13.33 -3.88
N GLN A 72 10.12 13.19 -4.90
CA GLN A 72 10.22 14.15 -6.02
C GLN A 72 9.06 14.02 -7.00
N LEU A 73 8.41 12.86 -7.03
CA LEU A 73 7.24 12.56 -7.86
C LEU A 73 5.93 12.96 -7.17
N ILE A 74 5.98 13.15 -5.85
CA ILE A 74 4.83 13.36 -4.98
C ILE A 74 4.95 14.75 -4.34
N GLY A 75 4.11 15.69 -4.78
CA GLY A 75 4.15 17.07 -4.30
C GLY A 75 3.05 17.94 -4.91
N SER A 76 3.13 19.25 -4.64
CA SER A 76 2.09 20.23 -5.00
C SER A 76 1.89 20.41 -6.52
N GLU A 77 2.91 20.10 -7.32
CA GLU A 77 2.82 20.15 -8.79
C GLU A 77 3.01 18.75 -9.39
N ILE A 78 1.91 18.20 -9.90
CA ILE A 78 1.86 16.90 -10.58
C ILE A 78 1.74 17.14 -12.08
N THR A 79 2.86 16.98 -12.79
CA THR A 79 2.92 17.04 -14.25
C THR A 79 2.60 15.67 -14.86
N ASP A 80 2.15 15.62 -16.11
CA ASP A 80 1.87 14.35 -16.81
C ASP A 80 3.07 13.39 -16.80
N GLN A 81 4.29 13.94 -16.89
CA GLN A 81 5.52 13.14 -16.79
C GLN A 81 5.68 12.51 -15.39
N LYS A 82 5.35 13.24 -14.32
CA LYS A 82 5.39 12.67 -12.95
C LYS A 82 4.33 11.60 -12.77
N LYS A 83 3.10 11.83 -13.29
CA LYS A 83 2.02 10.83 -13.28
C LYS A 83 2.46 9.53 -13.94
N GLN A 84 3.02 9.62 -15.15
CA GLN A 84 3.47 8.47 -15.91
C GLN A 84 4.58 7.69 -15.16
N LYS A 85 5.58 8.39 -14.62
CA LYS A 85 6.66 7.76 -13.85
C LYS A 85 6.16 7.04 -12.60
N LEU A 86 5.17 7.61 -11.91
CA LEU A 86 4.62 6.99 -10.71
C LEU A 86 3.79 5.73 -11.04
N LYS A 87 3.04 5.77 -12.14
CA LYS A 87 2.31 4.60 -12.67
C LYS A 87 3.25 3.47 -13.10
N GLU A 88 4.36 3.82 -13.75
CA GLU A 88 5.41 2.84 -14.10
C GLU A 88 5.99 2.16 -12.86
N LYS A 89 6.29 2.91 -11.78
CA LYS A 89 6.77 2.33 -10.52
C LYS A 89 5.76 1.38 -9.89
N GLU A 90 4.48 1.73 -9.87
CA GLU A 90 3.42 0.82 -9.40
C GLU A 90 3.41 -0.48 -10.20
N GLN A 91 3.42 -0.38 -11.53
CA GLN A 91 3.42 -1.55 -12.42
C GLN A 91 4.65 -2.43 -12.22
N GLU A 92 5.83 -1.85 -12.01
CA GLU A 92 7.05 -2.62 -11.73
C GLU A 92 6.99 -3.34 -10.38
N ILE A 93 6.41 -2.71 -9.35
CA ILE A 93 6.17 -3.37 -8.06
C ILE A 93 5.24 -4.59 -8.25
N GLU A 94 4.13 -4.40 -8.97
CA GLU A 94 3.12 -5.46 -9.18
C GLU A 94 3.62 -6.62 -10.06
N SER A 95 4.37 -6.30 -11.12
CA SER A 95 4.80 -7.28 -12.11
C SER A 95 6.13 -7.96 -11.81
N LYS A 96 7.03 -7.30 -11.07
CA LYS A 96 8.38 -7.83 -10.77
C LYS A 96 8.60 -8.08 -9.28
N VAL A 97 8.39 -7.07 -8.44
CA VAL A 97 8.77 -7.12 -7.01
C VAL A 97 7.90 -8.08 -6.22
N LEU A 98 6.57 -7.96 -6.27
CA LEU A 98 5.66 -8.83 -5.52
C LEU A 98 5.76 -10.31 -5.94
N PRO A 99 5.85 -10.66 -7.24
CA PRO A 99 6.10 -12.04 -7.64
C PRO A 99 7.44 -12.58 -7.14
N GLN A 100 8.52 -11.78 -7.24
CA GLN A 100 9.83 -12.20 -6.76
C GLN A 100 9.86 -12.40 -5.24
N LEU A 101 9.15 -11.55 -4.48
CA LEU A 101 8.97 -11.69 -3.04
C LEU A 101 8.32 -13.03 -2.67
N LYS A 102 7.29 -13.47 -3.42
CA LYS A 102 6.64 -14.78 -3.22
C LYS A 102 7.59 -15.94 -3.53
N VAL A 103 8.42 -15.83 -4.57
CA VAL A 103 9.43 -16.84 -4.90
C VAL A 103 10.46 -16.96 -3.78
N TYR A 104 10.96 -15.82 -3.30
CA TYR A 104 11.89 -15.73 -2.17
C TYR A 104 11.27 -16.38 -0.91
N GLU A 105 10.06 -15.99 -0.52
CA GLU A 105 9.34 -16.54 0.64
C GLU A 105 9.22 -18.06 0.57
N LYS A 106 8.83 -18.58 -0.60
CA LYS A 106 8.68 -20.03 -0.82
C LYS A 106 9.99 -20.79 -0.68
N LYS A 107 11.13 -20.20 -1.09
CA LYS A 107 12.44 -20.85 -0.92
C LYS A 107 12.91 -20.78 0.53
N MET A 108 12.75 -19.62 1.18
CA MET A 108 13.10 -19.44 2.59
C MET A 108 12.36 -20.47 3.46
N ASN A 109 11.05 -20.65 3.28
CA ASN A 109 10.22 -21.58 4.05
C ASN A 109 10.57 -23.07 3.83
N LYS A 110 11.42 -23.41 2.86
CA LYS A 110 11.88 -24.79 2.62
C LYS A 110 13.17 -25.13 3.36
N VAL A 111 13.85 -24.14 3.94
CA VAL A 111 15.11 -24.36 4.65
C VAL A 111 14.83 -25.16 5.92
N GLN A 112 15.54 -26.28 6.08
CA GLN A 112 15.41 -27.18 7.22
C GLN A 112 16.57 -26.92 8.18
N VAL A 113 16.24 -26.58 9.43
CA VAL A 113 17.22 -26.26 10.47
C VAL A 113 16.94 -27.08 11.72
N ASN A 114 17.81 -28.07 11.98
CA ASN A 114 17.67 -28.99 13.11
C ASN A 114 18.49 -28.55 14.33
N ASN A 115 19.60 -27.83 14.12
CA ASN A 115 20.47 -27.37 15.19
C ASN A 115 19.90 -26.09 15.84
N PRO A 116 19.75 -26.03 17.19
CA PRO A 116 19.21 -24.87 17.88
C PRO A 116 19.98 -23.57 17.64
N GLU A 117 21.32 -23.60 17.59
CA GLU A 117 22.14 -22.40 17.39
C GLU A 117 22.00 -21.86 15.95
N VAL A 118 21.96 -22.75 14.97
CA VAL A 118 21.70 -22.37 13.56
C VAL A 118 20.27 -21.84 13.42
N LYS A 119 19.32 -22.38 14.18
CA LYS A 119 17.91 -21.92 14.16
C LYS A 119 17.78 -20.50 14.66
N GLU A 120 18.53 -20.09 15.67
CA GLU A 120 18.55 -18.69 16.13
C GLU A 120 19.01 -17.74 15.02
N VAL A 121 20.07 -18.09 14.29
CA VAL A 121 20.57 -17.32 13.14
C VAL A 121 19.55 -17.29 12.00
N HIS A 122 18.89 -18.42 11.71
CA HIS A 122 17.85 -18.48 10.69
C HIS A 122 16.62 -17.63 11.05
N ASN A 123 16.23 -17.59 12.32
CA ASN A 123 15.12 -16.74 12.78
C ASN A 123 15.42 -15.25 12.59
N LEU A 124 16.68 -14.81 12.71
CA LEU A 124 17.07 -13.44 12.35
C LEU A 124 16.82 -13.18 10.86
N TYR A 125 17.14 -14.14 10.01
CA TYR A 125 16.89 -14.03 8.57
C TYR A 125 15.39 -13.96 8.24
N ILE A 126 14.55 -14.78 8.88
CA ILE A 126 13.08 -14.71 8.75
C ILE A 126 12.56 -13.35 9.20
N SER A 127 13.01 -12.85 10.36
CA SER A 127 12.60 -11.53 10.85
C SER A 127 12.97 -10.42 9.86
N ASN A 128 14.14 -10.51 9.25
CA ASN A 128 14.59 -9.57 8.22
C ASN A 128 13.75 -9.67 6.94
N PHE A 129 13.39 -10.88 6.52
CA PHE A 129 12.47 -11.09 5.41
C PHE A 129 11.11 -10.44 5.68
N ASP A 130 10.55 -10.64 6.88
CA ASP A 130 9.26 -10.07 7.26
C ASP A 130 9.30 -8.53 7.27
N GLU A 131 10.41 -7.94 7.71
CA GLU A 131 10.62 -6.49 7.65
C GLU A 131 10.66 -5.98 6.19
N LYS A 132 11.35 -6.68 5.28
CA LYS A 132 11.35 -6.37 3.84
C LYS A 132 9.96 -6.51 3.23
N LYS A 133 9.25 -7.59 3.54
CA LYS A 133 7.88 -7.85 3.07
C LYS A 133 6.93 -6.75 3.52
N GLY A 134 7.00 -6.34 4.79
CA GLY A 134 6.21 -5.21 5.31
C GLY A 134 6.51 -3.92 4.54
N PHE A 135 7.78 -3.57 4.40
CA PHE A 135 8.19 -2.37 3.64
C PHE A 135 7.68 -2.37 2.19
N ILE A 136 7.80 -3.50 1.47
CA ILE A 136 7.35 -3.61 0.07
C ILE A 136 5.84 -3.41 -0.04
N HIS A 137 5.05 -3.98 0.88
CA HIS A 137 3.60 -3.78 0.88
C HIS A 137 3.24 -2.33 1.24
N ASP A 138 3.91 -1.74 2.22
CA ASP A 138 3.67 -0.36 2.62
C ASP A 138 3.97 0.63 1.48
N ILE A 139 5.10 0.48 0.78
CA ILE A 139 5.45 1.36 -0.34
C ILE A 139 4.55 1.13 -1.56
N HIS A 140 4.15 -0.13 -1.82
CA HIS A 140 3.18 -0.44 -2.88
C HIS A 140 1.85 0.26 -2.61
N GLN A 141 1.32 0.09 -1.39
CA GLN A 141 0.06 0.71 -0.99
C GLN A 141 0.14 2.24 -1.07
N TYR A 142 1.25 2.83 -0.62
CA TYR A 142 1.45 4.27 -0.69
C TYR A 142 1.45 4.79 -2.14
N ILE A 143 2.24 4.18 -3.03
CA ILE A 143 2.32 4.59 -4.44
C ILE A 143 0.96 4.42 -5.13
N LYS A 144 0.30 3.29 -4.90
CA LYS A 144 -1.03 3.00 -5.46
C LYS A 144 -2.05 4.04 -5.05
N LEU A 145 -2.20 4.30 -3.74
CA LEU A 145 -3.14 5.30 -3.25
C LEU A 145 -2.85 6.70 -3.78
N TYR A 146 -1.58 7.02 -4.03
CA TYR A 146 -1.23 8.30 -4.63
C TYR A 146 -1.62 8.37 -6.10
N ASN A 147 -1.43 7.30 -6.87
CA ASN A 147 -1.94 7.20 -8.25
C ASN A 147 -3.47 7.31 -8.28
N ASP A 148 -4.17 6.59 -7.40
CA ASP A 148 -5.63 6.66 -7.27
C ASP A 148 -6.09 8.11 -6.95
N SER A 149 -5.36 8.81 -6.09
CA SER A 149 -5.63 10.22 -5.75
C SER A 149 -5.46 11.16 -6.96
N ILE A 150 -4.42 10.95 -7.77
CA ILE A 150 -4.22 11.72 -9.01
C ILE A 150 -5.39 11.48 -9.98
N GLU A 151 -5.75 10.22 -10.21
CA GLU A 151 -6.82 9.84 -11.14
C GLU A 151 -8.16 10.42 -10.70
N SER A 152 -8.49 10.30 -9.41
CA SER A 152 -9.70 10.88 -8.82
C SER A 152 -9.77 12.40 -9.01
N ASN A 153 -8.65 13.10 -8.84
CA ASN A 153 -8.59 14.55 -9.07
C ASN A 153 -8.76 14.92 -10.55
N ASP A 154 -8.17 14.15 -11.47
CA ASP A 154 -8.34 14.36 -12.91
C ASP A 154 -9.81 14.15 -13.33
N GLU A 155 -10.49 13.15 -12.77
CA GLU A 155 -11.92 12.93 -12.99
C GLU A 155 -12.77 14.08 -12.44
N ILE A 156 -12.50 14.56 -11.23
CA ILE A 156 -13.18 15.74 -10.64
C ILE A 156 -13.06 16.96 -11.57
N LEU A 157 -11.86 17.22 -12.10
CA LEU A 157 -11.63 18.29 -13.06
C LEU A 157 -12.37 18.04 -14.38
N GLY A 158 -12.44 16.79 -14.84
CA GLY A 158 -13.22 16.37 -16.00
C GLY A 158 -14.71 16.70 -15.84
N TYR A 159 -15.32 16.29 -14.72
CA TYR A 159 -16.73 16.60 -14.43
C TYR A 159 -16.98 18.10 -14.28
N THR A 160 -16.01 18.85 -13.73
CA THR A 160 -16.09 20.32 -13.64
C THR A 160 -16.13 20.96 -15.02
N LYS A 161 -15.32 20.50 -15.97
CA LYS A 161 -15.35 21.01 -17.36
C LYS A 161 -16.68 20.72 -18.05
N ILE A 162 -17.24 19.53 -17.84
CA ILE A 162 -18.56 19.15 -18.40
C ILE A 162 -19.65 20.03 -17.79
N PHE A 163 -19.60 20.26 -16.48
CA PHE A 163 -20.51 21.18 -15.78
C PHE A 163 -20.47 22.58 -16.40
N GLU A 164 -19.29 23.19 -16.54
CA GLU A 164 -19.15 24.55 -17.07
C GLU A 164 -19.65 24.65 -18.52
N LYS A 165 -19.35 23.66 -19.36
CA LYS A 165 -19.87 23.60 -20.74
C LYS A 165 -21.39 23.56 -20.80
N ASN A 166 -22.02 22.75 -19.95
CA ASN A 166 -23.48 22.63 -19.91
C ASN A 166 -24.12 23.87 -19.29
N LYS A 167 -23.45 24.51 -18.33
CA LYS A 167 -23.86 25.79 -17.78
C LYS A 167 -23.88 26.88 -18.85
N GLU A 168 -22.79 27.05 -19.60
CA GLU A 168 -22.73 27.98 -20.74
C GLU A 168 -23.84 27.69 -21.76
N THR A 169 -24.06 26.41 -22.09
CA THR A 169 -25.14 25.99 -22.98
C THR A 169 -26.52 26.40 -22.42
N SER A 170 -26.76 26.18 -21.13
CA SER A 170 -28.01 26.55 -20.46
C SER A 170 -28.22 28.06 -20.45
N GLU A 171 -27.18 28.85 -20.19
CA GLU A 171 -27.20 30.32 -20.17
C GLU A 171 -27.53 30.87 -21.58
N ASN A 172 -26.88 30.36 -22.62
CA ASN A 172 -27.16 30.75 -24.00
C ASN A 172 -28.63 30.51 -24.40
N TYR A 173 -29.19 29.34 -24.05
CA TYR A 173 -30.60 29.06 -24.35
C TYR A 173 -31.57 29.85 -23.46
N ALA A 174 -31.16 30.22 -22.24
CA ALA A 174 -31.95 31.08 -21.37
C ALA A 174 -32.11 32.48 -21.97
N GLU A 175 -31.03 33.06 -22.52
CA GLU A 175 -31.06 34.36 -23.21
C GLU A 175 -32.03 34.33 -24.41
N LEU A 176 -31.89 33.32 -25.27
CA LEU A 176 -32.77 33.13 -26.44
C LEU A 176 -34.25 32.93 -26.04
N ALA A 177 -34.51 32.19 -24.96
CA ALA A 177 -35.87 31.97 -24.46
C ALA A 177 -36.47 33.26 -23.85
N ALA A 178 -35.66 34.05 -23.14
CA ALA A 178 -36.08 35.30 -22.52
C ALA A 178 -36.45 36.38 -23.55
N GLU A 179 -35.76 36.41 -24.69
CA GLU A 179 -36.05 37.34 -25.79
C GLU A 179 -37.25 36.93 -26.65
N ASN A 180 -37.77 35.72 -26.50
CA ASN A 180 -38.89 35.20 -27.28
C ASN A 180 -40.22 35.28 -26.50
N PRO A 181 -41.14 36.21 -26.82
CA PRO A 181 -42.41 36.35 -26.11
C PRO A 181 -43.30 35.09 -26.16
N ALA A 182 -43.13 34.25 -27.19
CA ALA A 182 -43.87 33.00 -27.31
C ALA A 182 -43.43 31.93 -26.29
N GLU A 183 -42.23 32.06 -25.71
CA GLU A 183 -41.67 31.10 -24.76
C GLU A 183 -41.77 31.56 -23.30
N THR A 184 -42.19 32.80 -23.04
CA THR A 184 -42.16 33.42 -21.70
C THR A 184 -42.79 32.56 -20.60
N ASN A 185 -43.92 31.89 -20.87
CA ASN A 185 -44.59 31.06 -19.85
C ASN A 185 -43.77 29.80 -19.51
N ASP A 186 -43.28 29.08 -20.52
CA ASP A 186 -42.46 27.89 -20.34
C ASP A 186 -41.11 28.25 -19.69
N TYR A 187 -40.51 29.35 -20.13
CA TYR A 187 -39.28 29.91 -19.57
C TYR A 187 -39.43 30.22 -18.07
N ASN A 188 -40.43 31.03 -17.69
CA ASN A 188 -40.68 31.40 -16.30
C ASN A 188 -40.96 30.19 -15.40
N LYS A 189 -41.66 29.18 -15.94
CA LYS A 189 -41.92 27.94 -15.22
C LYS A 189 -40.63 27.15 -14.97
N LEU A 190 -39.77 27.03 -15.99
CA LEU A 190 -38.48 26.36 -15.89
C LEU A 190 -37.55 27.08 -14.91
N THR A 191 -37.39 28.40 -15.04
CA THR A 191 -36.52 29.18 -14.16
C THR A 191 -36.94 29.09 -12.70
N SER A 192 -38.24 29.15 -12.41
CA SER A 192 -38.75 28.97 -11.04
C SER A 192 -38.36 27.62 -10.42
N VAL A 193 -38.42 26.53 -11.19
CA VAL A 193 -38.00 25.20 -10.74
C VAL A 193 -36.49 25.16 -10.51
N ILE A 194 -35.70 25.71 -11.44
CA ILE A 194 -34.23 25.77 -11.33
C ILE A 194 -33.81 26.57 -10.11
N SER A 195 -34.38 27.75 -9.88
CA SER A 195 -34.07 28.58 -8.70
C SER A 195 -34.34 27.84 -7.39
N ARG A 196 -35.49 27.17 -7.27
CA ARG A 196 -35.81 26.37 -6.07
C ARG A 196 -34.83 25.22 -5.87
N ASN A 197 -34.49 24.51 -6.95
CA ASN A 197 -33.52 23.41 -6.90
C ASN A 197 -32.13 23.92 -6.48
N ASN A 198 -31.71 25.08 -6.99
CA ASN A 198 -30.42 25.68 -6.66
C ASN A 198 -30.33 26.12 -5.19
N GLU A 199 -31.39 26.68 -4.63
CA GLU A 199 -31.43 27.01 -3.20
C GLU A 199 -31.34 25.74 -2.33
N GLU A 200 -32.09 24.69 -2.68
CA GLU A 200 -32.01 23.41 -1.97
C GLU A 200 -30.61 22.78 -2.07
N LEU A 201 -30.02 22.80 -3.27
CA LEU A 201 -28.65 22.32 -3.50
C LEU A 201 -27.65 23.09 -2.64
N LYS A 202 -27.74 24.42 -2.63
CA LYS A 202 -26.87 25.29 -1.83
C LYS A 202 -26.94 24.91 -0.35
N THR A 203 -28.14 24.83 0.23
CA THR A 203 -28.32 24.42 1.63
C THR A 203 -27.71 23.04 1.90
N LYS A 204 -27.93 22.07 1.00
CA LYS A 204 -27.40 20.71 1.19
C LYS A 204 -25.89 20.61 1.04
N VAL A 205 -25.28 21.44 0.20
CA VAL A 205 -23.83 21.55 0.08
C VAL A 205 -23.23 22.23 1.32
N GLU A 206 -23.86 23.27 1.85
CA GLU A 206 -23.44 23.91 3.10
C GLU A 206 -23.47 22.93 4.29
N GLU A 207 -24.54 22.12 4.42
CA GLU A 207 -24.62 21.04 5.41
C GLU A 207 -23.47 20.02 5.26
N LEU A 208 -23.16 19.60 4.03
CA LEU A 208 -22.04 18.70 3.74
C LEU A 208 -20.68 19.31 4.14
N MET A 209 -20.48 20.60 3.88
CA MET A 209 -19.23 21.30 4.20
C MET A 209 -19.06 21.51 5.71
N ASN A 210 -20.16 21.64 6.45
CA ASN A 210 -20.16 21.78 7.90
C ASN A 210 -20.05 20.45 8.66
N THR A 211 -20.08 19.32 7.96
CA THR A 211 -19.90 17.99 8.55
C THR A 211 -18.40 17.70 8.70
N SER A 212 -17.92 17.53 9.94
CA SER A 212 -16.49 17.36 10.22
C SER A 212 -15.95 15.97 9.86
N GLU A 213 -16.72 14.93 10.18
CA GLU A 213 -16.26 13.55 10.04
C GLU A 213 -16.37 13.06 8.59
N THR A 214 -15.25 12.58 8.03
CA THR A 214 -15.19 12.06 6.65
C THR A 214 -16.24 10.97 6.38
N SER A 215 -16.42 10.05 7.30
CA SER A 215 -17.40 8.96 7.17
C SER A 215 -18.84 9.48 7.11
N GLN A 216 -19.16 10.53 7.88
CA GLN A 216 -20.48 11.17 7.85
C GLN A 216 -20.68 11.95 6.55
N ARG A 217 -19.65 12.65 6.05
CA ARG A 217 -19.70 13.32 4.74
C ARG A 217 -19.97 12.35 3.59
N ILE A 218 -19.27 11.21 3.61
CA ILE A 218 -19.45 10.12 2.64
C ILE A 218 -20.91 9.61 2.67
N GLY A 219 -21.43 9.30 3.87
CA GLY A 219 -22.82 8.85 4.02
C GLY A 219 -23.83 9.91 3.57
N TYR A 220 -23.60 11.18 3.92
CA TYR A 220 -24.45 12.28 3.52
C TYR A 220 -24.55 12.45 1.99
N ILE A 221 -23.44 12.27 1.27
CA ILE A 221 -23.44 12.30 -0.20
C ILE A 221 -24.38 11.24 -0.78
N ASP A 222 -24.29 10.00 -0.29
CA ASP A 222 -25.07 8.87 -0.81
C ASP A 222 -26.54 8.92 -0.37
N ASP A 223 -26.81 9.32 0.87
CA ASP A 223 -28.14 9.22 1.49
C ASP A 223 -29.00 10.47 1.28
N LYS A 224 -28.38 11.63 1.04
CA LYS A 224 -29.07 12.93 0.97
C LYS A 224 -28.81 13.66 -0.32
N LEU A 225 -27.54 13.93 -0.64
CA LEU A 225 -27.19 14.83 -1.74
C LEU A 225 -27.53 14.24 -3.12
N ILE A 226 -27.05 13.03 -3.42
CA ILE A 226 -27.32 12.36 -4.70
C ILE A 226 -28.83 12.09 -4.89
N PRO A 227 -29.58 11.56 -3.89
CA PRO A 227 -31.02 11.39 -4.00
C PRO A 227 -31.77 12.69 -4.27
N MET A 228 -31.37 13.80 -3.65
CA MET A 228 -31.96 15.12 -3.89
C MET A 228 -31.71 15.60 -5.33
N ILE A 229 -30.47 15.47 -5.85
CA ILE A 229 -30.15 15.84 -7.23
C ILE A 229 -30.94 14.95 -8.23
N ASN A 230 -31.09 13.66 -7.96
CA ASN A 230 -31.94 12.78 -8.77
C ASN A 230 -33.41 13.22 -8.78
N SER A 231 -33.93 13.72 -7.64
CA SER A 231 -35.28 14.30 -7.55
C SER A 231 -35.42 15.55 -8.41
N HIS A 232 -34.39 16.41 -8.45
CA HIS A 232 -34.35 17.58 -9.33
C HIS A 232 -34.40 17.17 -10.81
N ILE A 233 -33.60 16.18 -11.22
CA ILE A 233 -33.61 15.63 -12.59
C ILE A 233 -35.00 15.09 -12.94
N LYS A 234 -35.60 14.30 -12.04
CA LYS A 234 -36.95 13.75 -12.24
C LYS A 234 -37.98 14.86 -12.43
N THR A 235 -37.92 15.90 -11.60
CA THR A 235 -38.82 17.06 -11.67
C THR A 235 -38.70 17.76 -13.03
N LEU A 236 -37.48 18.03 -13.49
CA LEU A 236 -37.24 18.65 -14.80
C LEU A 236 -37.76 17.79 -15.95
N ASN A 237 -37.48 16.48 -15.93
CA ASN A 237 -37.96 15.55 -16.96
C ASN A 237 -39.48 15.48 -17.06
N GLN A 238 -40.19 15.68 -15.95
CA GLN A 238 -41.65 15.68 -15.91
C GLN A 238 -42.27 17.02 -16.33
N MET A 239 -41.48 18.06 -16.57
CA MET A 239 -41.99 19.34 -17.05
C MET A 239 -42.45 19.22 -18.50
N HIS A 240 -43.73 19.50 -18.75
CA HIS A 240 -44.24 19.72 -20.10
C HIS A 240 -43.78 21.10 -20.59
N ILE A 241 -42.74 21.11 -21.43
CA ILE A 241 -42.16 22.28 -22.09
C ILE A 241 -42.15 21.96 -23.59
N ASN A 242 -42.82 22.78 -24.38
CA ASN A 242 -42.93 22.60 -25.84
C ASN A 242 -42.11 23.65 -26.60
N ALA A 243 -41.77 24.75 -25.92
CA ALA A 243 -40.92 25.81 -26.41
C ALA A 243 -39.49 25.32 -26.73
N LEU A 244 -38.96 25.70 -27.89
CA LEU A 244 -37.71 25.16 -28.44
C LEU A 244 -36.50 25.51 -27.56
N HIS A 245 -36.22 26.80 -27.34
CA HIS A 245 -35.06 27.23 -26.57
C HIS A 245 -35.19 26.80 -25.11
N THR A 246 -36.39 26.94 -24.55
CA THR A 246 -36.67 26.50 -23.18
C THR A 246 -36.45 24.99 -23.00
N SER A 247 -36.80 24.15 -23.98
CA SER A 247 -36.54 22.70 -23.91
C SER A 247 -35.04 22.39 -23.93
N HIS A 248 -34.25 23.11 -24.73
CA HIS A 248 -32.80 22.96 -24.75
C HIS A 248 -32.14 23.44 -23.46
N MET A 249 -32.59 24.56 -22.90
CA MET A 249 -32.19 25.03 -21.57
C MET A 249 -32.44 23.95 -20.50
N ARG A 250 -33.64 23.34 -20.50
CA ARG A 250 -33.98 22.24 -19.58
C ARG A 250 -33.02 21.05 -19.76
N GLN A 251 -32.72 20.67 -21.00
CA GLN A 251 -31.81 19.55 -21.28
C GLN A 251 -30.41 19.85 -20.75
N ALA A 252 -29.87 21.04 -21.02
CA ALA A 252 -28.57 21.46 -20.51
C ALA A 252 -28.53 21.44 -18.97
N GLN A 253 -29.60 21.90 -18.32
CA GLN A 253 -29.72 21.85 -16.86
C GLN A 253 -29.78 20.43 -16.29
N ILE A 254 -30.39 19.48 -16.99
CA ILE A 254 -30.36 18.05 -16.60
C ILE A 254 -28.93 17.51 -16.68
N GLU A 255 -28.18 17.85 -17.74
CA GLU A 255 -26.77 17.44 -17.89
C GLU A 255 -25.86 18.07 -16.82
N ILE A 256 -26.14 19.31 -16.38
CA ILE A 256 -25.51 19.92 -15.21
C ILE A 256 -25.70 19.03 -13.97
N TYR A 257 -26.92 18.57 -13.71
CA TYR A 257 -27.19 17.72 -12.54
C TYR A 257 -26.53 16.34 -12.63
N TYR A 258 -26.47 15.71 -13.81
CA TYR A 258 -25.70 14.48 -13.99
C TYR A 258 -24.20 14.69 -13.74
N SER A 259 -23.66 15.82 -14.20
CA SER A 259 -22.27 16.20 -13.93
C SER A 259 -22.00 16.37 -12.42
N LEU A 260 -22.93 16.99 -11.69
CA LEU A 260 -22.86 17.12 -10.24
C LEU A 260 -22.93 15.76 -9.52
N ILE A 261 -23.79 14.83 -9.96
CA ILE A 261 -23.84 13.47 -9.39
C ILE A 261 -22.48 12.79 -9.53
N ASN A 262 -21.89 12.84 -10.73
CA ASN A 262 -20.60 12.21 -10.97
C ASN A 262 -19.47 12.88 -10.19
N TYR A 263 -19.47 14.21 -10.14
CA TYR A 263 -18.55 14.99 -9.30
C TYR A 263 -18.60 14.55 -7.83
N TYR A 264 -19.79 14.44 -7.23
CA TYR A 264 -19.90 14.07 -5.81
C TYR A 264 -19.60 12.59 -5.55
N LYS A 265 -19.91 11.70 -6.50
CA LYS A 265 -19.47 10.29 -6.43
C LYS A 265 -17.95 10.19 -6.41
N GLU A 266 -17.27 10.99 -7.23
CA GLU A 266 -15.82 10.95 -7.28
C GLU A 266 -15.17 11.67 -6.11
N ARG A 267 -15.76 12.78 -5.63
CA ARG A 267 -15.30 13.43 -4.39
C ARG A 267 -15.39 12.48 -3.19
N LYS A 268 -16.40 11.61 -3.15
CA LYS A 268 -16.50 10.54 -2.15
C LYS A 268 -15.35 9.54 -2.25
N ASN A 269 -14.93 9.16 -3.46
CA ASN A 269 -13.78 8.29 -3.67
C ASN A 269 -12.48 8.97 -3.22
N ALA A 270 -12.27 10.23 -3.63
CA ALA A 270 -11.14 11.05 -3.18
C ALA A 270 -11.04 11.10 -1.65
N MET A 271 -12.15 11.34 -0.95
CA MET A 271 -12.18 11.35 0.53
C MET A 271 -11.72 10.03 1.15
N LYS A 272 -12.10 8.88 0.56
CA LYS A 272 -11.67 7.56 1.05
C LYS A 272 -10.18 7.35 0.85
N ILE A 273 -9.65 7.77 -0.31
CA ILE A 273 -8.23 7.68 -0.63
C ILE A 273 -7.42 8.57 0.32
N GLU A 274 -7.87 9.82 0.53
CA GLU A 274 -7.28 10.77 1.48
C GLU A 274 -7.23 10.17 2.90
N GLU A 275 -8.31 9.55 3.38
CA GLU A 275 -8.36 8.91 4.70
C GLU A 275 -7.38 7.72 4.81
N GLN A 276 -7.23 6.94 3.73
CA GLN A 276 -6.28 5.83 3.68
C GLN A 276 -4.83 6.33 3.66
N LEU A 277 -4.53 7.37 2.89
CA LEU A 277 -3.20 8.01 2.84
C LEU A 277 -2.81 8.58 4.21
N GLN A 278 -3.73 9.23 4.92
CA GLN A 278 -3.47 9.78 6.26
C GLN A 278 -3.12 8.71 7.31
N LYS A 279 -3.63 7.49 7.14
CA LYS A 279 -3.35 6.36 8.05
C LYS A 279 -2.01 5.70 7.77
N LEU A 280 -1.39 5.96 6.62
CA LEU A 280 -0.09 5.40 6.28
C LEU A 280 1.04 6.15 6.99
N PRO A 281 2.04 5.45 7.55
CA PRO A 281 3.20 6.09 8.18
C PRO A 281 4.21 6.54 7.11
N VAL A 282 3.81 7.45 6.21
CA VAL A 282 4.57 7.84 5.00
C VAL A 282 6.02 8.20 5.30
N GLN A 283 6.28 9.00 6.32
CA GLN A 283 7.65 9.37 6.69
C GLN A 283 8.51 8.15 7.08
N SER A 284 7.91 7.19 7.78
CA SER A 284 8.59 5.94 8.13
C SER A 284 8.86 5.10 6.88
N ILE A 285 7.89 5.01 5.96
CA ILE A 285 8.03 4.27 4.70
C ILE A 285 9.19 4.85 3.89
N LEU A 286 9.20 6.15 3.65
CA LEU A 286 10.24 6.83 2.85
C LEU A 286 11.62 6.74 3.51
N THR A 287 11.70 6.83 4.84
CA THR A 287 12.97 6.70 5.56
C THR A 287 13.51 5.27 5.48
N ARG A 288 12.64 4.26 5.59
CA ARG A 288 13.00 2.83 5.51
C ARG A 288 13.56 2.43 4.15
N ALA A 289 13.17 3.10 3.07
CA ALA A 289 13.72 2.84 1.74
C ALA A 289 15.26 2.94 1.70
N LYS A 290 15.87 3.76 2.56
CA LYS A 290 17.32 3.90 2.67
C LYS A 290 17.97 2.80 3.50
N SER A 291 17.31 2.31 4.55
CA SER A 291 17.86 1.32 5.49
C SER A 291 17.55 -0.13 5.12
N ILE A 292 16.59 -0.38 4.23
CA ILE A 292 16.17 -1.74 3.85
C ILE A 292 17.33 -2.59 3.28
N LYS A 293 18.35 -1.92 2.72
CA LYS A 293 19.55 -2.54 2.15
C LYS A 293 20.49 -3.14 3.20
N THR A 294 20.42 -2.69 4.45
CA THR A 294 21.34 -3.10 5.53
C THR A 294 20.66 -3.95 6.61
N VAL A 295 19.40 -4.35 6.39
CA VAL A 295 18.63 -5.16 7.34
C VAL A 295 19.31 -6.51 7.63
N ASP A 296 20.05 -7.07 6.66
CA ASP A 296 20.73 -8.36 6.82
C ASP A 296 22.05 -8.33 7.57
N ASP A 297 22.57 -7.16 7.94
CA ASP A 297 23.87 -7.03 8.60
C ASP A 297 23.92 -7.83 9.91
N LYS A 298 22.83 -7.81 10.70
CA LYS A 298 22.72 -8.57 11.95
C LYS A 298 22.75 -10.07 11.71
N TYR A 299 22.10 -10.55 10.66
CA TYR A 299 22.12 -11.95 10.26
C TYR A 299 23.54 -12.39 9.89
N TYR A 300 24.22 -11.63 9.02
CA TYR A 300 25.59 -11.97 8.59
C TYR A 300 26.59 -11.94 9.75
N GLN A 301 26.44 -10.99 10.68
CA GLN A 301 27.26 -10.93 11.89
C GLN A 301 27.02 -12.14 12.81
N ALA A 302 25.77 -12.56 13.00
CA ALA A 302 25.43 -13.71 13.82
C ALA A 302 25.94 -15.03 13.19
N LEU A 303 25.78 -15.20 11.89
CA LEU A 303 26.30 -16.36 11.16
C LEU A 303 27.82 -16.45 11.27
N LYS A 304 28.53 -15.33 11.10
CA LYS A 304 30.00 -15.29 11.24
C LYS A 304 30.45 -15.66 12.65
N LYS A 305 29.81 -15.13 13.70
CA LYS A 305 30.13 -15.50 15.08
C LYS A 305 29.90 -16.99 15.35
N LEU A 306 28.88 -17.58 14.73
CA LEU A 306 28.59 -19.00 14.85
C LEU A 306 29.68 -19.86 14.17
N GLU A 307 30.24 -19.39 13.05
CA GLU A 307 31.35 -20.05 12.33
C GLU A 307 32.69 -20.02 13.10
N GLU A 308 32.86 -19.06 14.02
CA GLU A 308 34.09 -18.85 14.79
C GLU A 308 34.15 -19.67 16.10
N ARG A 309 33.08 -20.38 16.46
CA ARG A 309 33.00 -21.26 17.65
C ARG A 309 33.55 -22.65 17.37
#